data_AF-G1TJL9-F1
#
_entry.id   AF-G1TJL9-F1
#
_cell.length_a   1.000
_cell.length_b   1.000
_cell.length_c   1.000
_cell.angle_alpha   90.00
_cell.angle_beta   90.00
_cell.angle_gamma   90.00
#
_symmetry.space_group_name_H-M   'P 1'
#
loop_
_entity.id
_entity.type
_entity.pdbx_description
1 polymer ?
#
loop_
_entity_poly.entity_id
_entity_poly.type
_entity_poly.pdbx_seq_one_letter_code
_entity_poly.pdbx_strand_id
1 'polypeptide(L)'
;MPFPVPAPGAPAQAPPEKRYGISSPISLAAPKETDCALTQKLIETLRPFGVFEEEEELQSRILILEKLNNLVKEWIREISESRSLPEAVVESVGGRLFTFGSYRLGVHTKGADIDALCVAPRHVDRSDFFTSFYDKLKLREEVRDLRAVEEAFVPVIKLCFDGVEIDILFARLALQTIPEDLDLRDDSLLKNLDIRCIRSLNGCRVTDEILHLVPDIDNFRLTLRAIKLWAKCHNIYSNILGFLGGVSWAMLVARTCQLYPNAVASTLVRKFFLVFSEWEWPNPDCRP
;
A
#
# COMPACT_ATOMS: atom_id res chain seq x y z
N MET A 1 40.33 53.55 16.43
CA MET A 1 38.96 53.08 16.61
C MET A 1 38.89 51.64 16.09
N PRO A 2 38.82 50.62 16.96
CA PRO A 2 38.75 49.22 16.52
C PRO A 2 37.32 48.83 16.13
N PHE A 3 37.21 47.98 15.11
CA PHE A 3 35.95 47.45 14.57
C PHE A 3 35.22 46.57 15.61
N PRO A 4 33.87 46.60 15.64
CA PRO A 4 33.10 45.77 16.56
C PRO A 4 33.09 44.30 16.11
N VAL A 5 33.34 43.41 17.08
CA VAL A 5 33.26 41.95 16.96
C VAL A 5 31.78 41.55 16.84
N PRO A 6 31.38 40.64 15.92
CA PRO A 6 30.01 40.15 15.86
C PRO A 6 29.72 39.21 17.04
N ALA A 7 28.54 39.39 17.65
CA ALA A 7 28.04 38.53 18.72
C ALA A 7 27.85 37.06 18.25
N PRO A 8 28.03 36.08 19.14
CA PRO A 8 27.86 34.66 18.80
C PRO A 8 26.41 34.38 18.39
N GLY A 9 26.28 33.66 17.26
CA GLY A 9 25.01 33.32 16.63
C GLY A 9 24.05 32.57 17.55
N ALA A 10 22.75 32.83 17.34
CA ALA A 10 21.66 32.09 17.95
C ALA A 10 21.83 30.58 17.71
N PRO A 11 21.47 29.71 18.68
CA PRO A 11 21.51 28.28 18.48
C PRO A 11 20.60 27.91 17.31
N ALA A 12 21.13 27.12 16.37
CA ALA A 12 20.37 26.53 15.28
C ALA A 12 19.17 25.79 15.87
N GLN A 13 17.96 26.20 15.50
CA GLN A 13 16.74 25.48 15.85
C GLN A 13 16.87 24.06 15.30
N ALA A 14 16.78 23.07 16.19
CA ALA A 14 16.68 21.68 15.78
C ALA A 14 15.50 21.52 14.81
N PRO A 15 15.63 20.72 13.75
CA PRO A 15 14.52 20.47 12.84
C PRO A 15 13.31 19.97 13.64
N PRO A 16 12.08 20.41 13.31
CA PRO A 16 10.89 20.02 14.06
C PRO A 16 10.80 18.50 14.11
N GLU A 17 10.66 17.94 15.32
CA GLU A 17 10.47 16.49 15.48
C GLU A 17 9.27 16.05 14.65
N LYS A 18 9.51 15.12 13.73
CA LYS A 18 8.47 14.58 12.85
C LYS A 18 7.47 13.81 13.71
N ARG A 19 6.34 14.45 14.02
CA ARG A 19 5.26 13.85 14.82
C ARG A 19 4.47 12.89 13.95
N TYR A 20 4.39 11.63 14.37
CA TYR A 20 3.56 10.62 13.74
C TYR A 20 2.23 10.48 14.52
N GLY A 21 1.10 10.78 13.86
CA GLY A 21 -0.24 10.66 14.44
C GLY A 21 -0.77 11.90 15.18
N ILE A 22 -2.00 11.79 15.69
CA ILE A 22 -2.79 12.90 16.25
C ILE A 22 -2.48 13.21 17.72
N SER A 23 -1.88 12.27 18.45
CA SER A 23 -1.54 12.40 19.87
C SER A 23 -0.03 12.36 20.06
N SER A 24 0.44 12.77 21.24
CA SER A 24 1.83 12.53 21.62
C SER A 24 2.06 11.03 21.84
N PRO A 25 3.30 10.53 21.65
CA PRO A 25 3.63 9.15 21.97
C PRO A 25 3.43 8.89 23.47
N ILE A 26 3.00 7.67 23.82
CA ILE A 26 2.85 7.23 25.22
C ILE A 26 4.23 7.00 25.85
N SER A 27 5.19 6.49 25.06
CA SER A 27 6.55 6.28 25.51
C SER A 27 7.54 6.40 24.37
N LEU A 28 8.64 7.10 24.62
CA LEU A 28 9.81 7.21 23.74
C LEU A 28 10.93 6.23 24.14
N ALA A 29 10.67 5.31 25.07
CA ALA A 29 11.68 4.38 25.55
C ALA A 29 12.19 3.47 24.42
N ALA A 30 13.51 3.43 24.26
CA ALA A 30 14.21 2.50 23.38
C ALA A 30 14.11 1.05 23.91
N PRO A 31 14.27 0.04 23.03
CA PRO A 31 14.21 -1.36 23.43
C PRO A 31 15.40 -1.73 24.33
N LYS A 32 15.18 -2.66 25.25
CA LYS A 32 16.27 -3.31 26.00
C LYS A 32 16.77 -4.53 25.22
N GLU A 33 17.96 -5.03 25.56
CA GLU A 33 18.51 -6.26 24.99
C GLU A 33 17.54 -7.45 25.10
N THR A 34 16.78 -7.52 26.21
CA THR A 34 15.73 -8.52 26.41
C THR A 34 14.61 -8.41 25.37
N ASP A 35 14.22 -7.20 24.97
CA ASP A 35 13.16 -6.98 23.97
C ASP A 35 13.64 -7.36 22.57
N CYS A 36 14.92 -7.10 22.27
CA CYS A 36 15.58 -7.55 21.04
C CYS A 36 15.65 -9.08 20.96
N ALA A 37 16.05 -9.74 22.05
CA ALA A 37 16.06 -11.20 22.13
C ALA A 37 14.66 -11.82 21.95
N LEU A 38 13.62 -11.19 22.52
CA LEU A 38 12.23 -11.59 22.32
C LEU A 38 11.76 -11.36 20.87
N THR A 39 12.23 -10.30 20.21
CA THR A 39 11.92 -10.03 18.80
C THR A 39 12.51 -11.11 17.90
N GLN A 40 13.73 -11.57 18.19
CA GLN A 40 14.34 -12.69 17.47
C GLN A 40 13.53 -13.98 17.63
N LYS A 41 13.11 -14.30 18.87
CA LYS A 41 12.24 -15.45 19.14
C LYS A 41 10.88 -15.34 18.44
N LEU A 42 10.32 -14.13 18.35
CA LEU A 42 9.09 -13.88 17.59
C LEU A 42 9.29 -14.22 16.11
N ILE A 43 10.37 -13.75 15.49
CA ILE A 43 10.69 -14.07 14.08
C ILE A 43 10.80 -15.58 13.89
N GLU A 44 11.55 -16.27 14.74
CA GLU A 44 11.72 -17.72 14.70
C GLU A 44 10.39 -18.46 14.85
N THR A 45 9.50 -17.98 15.73
CA THR A 45 8.16 -18.55 15.94
C THR A 45 7.26 -18.34 14.73
N LEU A 46 7.41 -17.23 14.01
CA LEU A 46 6.60 -16.90 12.84
C LEU A 46 6.97 -17.70 11.59
N ARG A 47 8.25 -18.08 11.42
CA ARG A 47 8.75 -18.79 10.22
C ARG A 47 7.95 -20.06 9.86
N PRO A 48 7.67 -21.00 10.78
CA PRO A 48 6.95 -22.23 10.45
C PRO A 48 5.53 -22.02 9.91
N PHE A 49 4.94 -20.85 10.14
CA PHE A 49 3.60 -20.51 9.66
C PHE A 49 3.59 -19.93 8.24
N GLY A 50 4.74 -19.86 7.55
CA GLY A 50 4.81 -19.38 6.16
C GLY A 50 4.43 -17.90 6.02
N VAL A 51 4.61 -17.11 7.09
CA VAL A 51 4.29 -15.67 7.05
C VAL A 51 5.38 -14.83 6.44
N PHE A 52 6.53 -15.41 6.09
CA PHE A 52 7.57 -14.77 5.29
C PHE A 52 7.59 -15.44 3.93
N GLU A 53 7.75 -14.64 2.88
CA GLU A 53 7.90 -15.14 1.52
C GLU A 53 9.40 -15.33 1.21
N GLU A 54 9.71 -16.35 0.41
CA GLU A 54 11.07 -16.64 -0.03
C GLU A 54 11.53 -15.62 -1.08
N GLU A 55 12.83 -15.35 -1.14
CA GLU A 55 13.39 -14.35 -2.06
C GLU A 55 13.10 -14.69 -3.53
N GLU A 56 13.12 -15.97 -3.90
CA GLU A 56 12.80 -16.42 -5.26
C GLU A 56 11.36 -16.10 -5.67
N GLU A 57 10.39 -16.29 -4.75
CA GLU A 57 8.98 -15.94 -4.99
C GLU A 57 8.83 -14.41 -5.11
N LEU A 58 9.54 -13.64 -4.28
CA LEU A 58 9.54 -12.19 -4.34
C LEU A 58 10.07 -11.67 -5.70
N GLN A 59 11.19 -12.23 -6.18
CA GLN A 59 11.76 -11.90 -7.49
C GLN A 59 10.80 -12.25 -8.63
N SER A 60 10.14 -13.41 -8.57
CA SER A 60 9.11 -13.80 -9.53
C SER A 60 7.98 -12.77 -9.60
N ARG A 61 7.46 -12.32 -8.45
CA ARG A 61 6.41 -11.29 -8.38
C ARG A 61 6.86 -9.94 -8.97
N ILE A 62 8.12 -9.54 -8.77
CA ILE A 62 8.69 -8.31 -9.34
C ILE A 62 8.68 -8.39 -10.88
N LEU A 63 9.13 -9.51 -11.45
CA LEU A 63 9.13 -9.71 -12.90
C LEU A 63 7.72 -9.72 -13.50
N ILE A 64 6.76 -10.34 -12.81
CA ILE A 64 5.35 -10.34 -13.23
C ILE A 64 4.79 -8.90 -13.27
N LEU A 65 5.08 -8.09 -12.24
CA LEU A 65 4.65 -6.69 -12.18
C LEU A 65 5.28 -5.85 -13.28
N GLU A 66 6.55 -6.09 -13.61
CA GLU A 66 7.23 -5.41 -14.72
C GLU A 66 6.55 -5.74 -16.07
N LYS A 67 6.29 -7.02 -16.34
CA LYS A 67 5.55 -7.47 -17.54
C LYS A 67 4.18 -6.81 -17.63
N LEU A 68 3.41 -6.81 -16.53
CA LEU A 68 2.08 -6.20 -16.48
C LEU A 68 2.12 -4.68 -16.65
N ASN A 69 3.11 -3.99 -16.09
CA ASN A 69 3.27 -2.56 -16.26
C ASN A 69 3.58 -2.20 -17.72
N ASN A 70 4.42 -2.99 -18.40
CA ASN A 70 4.69 -2.82 -19.82
C ASN A 70 3.44 -3.06 -20.68
N LEU A 71 2.65 -4.07 -20.32
CA LEU A 71 1.34 -4.35 -20.93
C LEU A 71 0.37 -3.18 -20.81
N VAL A 72 0.30 -2.54 -19.64
CA VAL A 72 -0.52 -1.34 -19.41
C VAL A 72 -0.05 -0.18 -20.29
N LYS A 73 1.26 0.07 -20.37
CA LYS A 73 1.82 1.14 -21.23
C LYS A 73 1.55 0.89 -22.71
N GLU A 74 1.75 -0.34 -23.18
CA GLU A 74 1.45 -0.76 -24.56
C GLU A 74 -0.03 -0.53 -24.88
N TRP A 75 -0.93 -0.99 -24.01
CA TRP A 75 -2.36 -0.83 -24.16
C TRP A 75 -2.80 0.65 -24.20
N ILE A 76 -2.32 1.48 -23.27
CA ILE A 76 -2.68 2.90 -23.25
C ILE A 76 -2.18 3.61 -24.51
N ARG A 77 -1.01 3.23 -25.03
CA ARG A 77 -0.48 3.75 -26.29
C ARG A 77 -1.40 3.38 -27.47
N GLU A 78 -1.81 2.13 -27.60
CA GLU A 78 -2.74 1.66 -28.64
C GLU A 78 -4.09 2.39 -28.58
N ILE A 79 -4.64 2.61 -27.38
CA ILE A 79 -5.86 3.40 -27.22
C ILE A 79 -5.62 4.84 -27.68
N SER A 80 -4.49 5.45 -27.31
CA SER A 80 -4.14 6.81 -27.69
C SER A 80 -4.05 6.99 -29.21
N GLU A 81 -3.47 6.01 -29.91
CA GLU A 81 -3.42 5.94 -31.37
C GLU A 81 -4.82 5.79 -31.99
N SER A 82 -5.65 4.88 -31.45
CA SER A 82 -7.03 4.66 -31.94
C SER A 82 -7.93 5.90 -31.81
N ARG A 83 -7.65 6.77 -30.83
CA ARG A 83 -8.34 8.05 -30.62
C ARG A 83 -7.75 9.18 -31.47
N SER A 84 -6.79 8.88 -32.35
CA SER A 84 -6.11 9.84 -33.24
C SER A 84 -5.48 11.02 -32.48
N LEU A 85 -4.90 10.76 -31.31
CA LEU A 85 -4.11 11.78 -30.59
C LEU A 85 -2.82 12.10 -31.36
N PRO A 86 -2.28 13.34 -31.24
CA PRO A 86 -1.02 13.69 -31.87
C PRO A 86 0.11 12.77 -31.43
N GLU A 87 1.00 12.39 -32.35
CA GLU A 87 2.12 11.46 -32.10
C GLU A 87 2.98 11.88 -30.90
N ALA A 88 3.27 13.18 -30.76
CA ALA A 88 3.98 13.72 -29.59
C ALA A 88 3.30 13.45 -28.23
N VAL A 89 1.96 13.36 -28.22
CA VAL A 89 1.19 12.99 -27.02
C VAL A 89 1.19 11.49 -26.81
N VAL A 90 1.10 10.70 -27.87
CA VAL A 90 1.16 9.23 -27.81
C VAL A 90 2.48 8.74 -27.22
N GLU A 91 3.60 9.36 -27.61
CA GLU A 91 4.93 9.03 -27.07
C GLU A 91 5.09 9.35 -25.59
N SER A 92 4.34 10.33 -25.08
CA SER A 92 4.44 10.84 -23.70
C SER A 92 3.22 10.52 -22.83
N VAL A 93 2.29 9.70 -23.33
CA VAL A 93 1.02 9.45 -22.66
C VAL A 93 1.20 8.74 -21.31
N GLY A 94 2.20 7.87 -21.23
CA GLY A 94 2.55 7.11 -20.03
C GLY A 94 1.50 6.04 -19.70
N GLY A 95 1.25 5.90 -18.39
CA GLY A 95 0.40 4.85 -17.83
C GLY A 95 1.20 3.99 -16.86
N ARG A 96 0.58 3.61 -15.74
CA ARG A 96 1.31 2.95 -14.67
C ARG A 96 0.45 1.97 -13.89
N LEU A 97 1.09 0.86 -13.52
CA LEU A 97 0.57 -0.07 -12.54
C LEU A 97 1.12 0.26 -11.15
N PHE A 98 0.23 0.50 -10.20
CA PHE A 98 0.56 0.68 -8.79
C PHE A 98 0.15 -0.56 -8.01
N THR A 99 0.91 -0.95 -6.99
CA THR A 99 0.49 -2.00 -6.06
C THR A 99 -0.06 -1.40 -4.79
N PHE A 100 -0.98 -2.09 -4.14
CA PHE A 100 -1.50 -1.72 -2.82
C PHE A 100 -1.69 -2.96 -1.94
N GLY A 101 -2.34 -2.78 -0.79
CA GLY A 101 -2.68 -3.89 0.08
C GLY A 101 -1.46 -4.57 0.69
N SER A 102 -1.58 -5.86 0.99
CA SER A 102 -0.57 -6.55 1.79
C SER A 102 0.78 -6.73 1.09
N TYR A 103 0.79 -6.85 -0.24
CA TYR A 103 2.02 -6.93 -1.03
C TYR A 103 2.79 -5.61 -0.95
N ARG A 104 2.12 -4.47 -1.21
CA ARG A 104 2.73 -3.13 -1.10
C ARG A 104 3.20 -2.81 0.33
N LEU A 105 2.45 -3.23 1.34
CA LEU A 105 2.86 -3.10 2.74
C LEU A 105 4.08 -3.97 3.08
N GLY A 106 4.41 -4.98 2.26
CA GLY A 106 5.48 -5.94 2.54
C GLY A 106 5.14 -6.89 3.69
N VAL A 107 3.86 -7.29 3.80
CA VAL A 107 3.33 -8.22 4.82
C VAL A 107 2.45 -9.31 4.22
N HIS A 108 2.60 -9.56 2.92
CA HIS A 108 1.97 -10.68 2.23
C HIS A 108 2.61 -12.00 2.68
N THR A 109 1.80 -13.05 2.66
CA THR A 109 2.22 -14.42 2.99
C THR A 109 2.37 -15.23 1.72
N LYS A 110 2.99 -16.41 1.81
CA LYS A 110 3.04 -17.34 0.68
C LYS A 110 1.65 -17.59 0.10
N GLY A 111 1.53 -17.53 -1.22
CA GLY A 111 0.27 -17.70 -1.94
C GLY A 111 -0.73 -16.54 -1.81
N ALA A 112 -0.34 -15.41 -1.22
CA ALA A 112 -1.18 -14.21 -1.24
C ALA A 112 -1.28 -13.62 -2.66
N ASP A 113 -2.42 -13.01 -2.93
CA ASP A 113 -2.71 -12.25 -4.14
C ASP A 113 -1.92 -10.93 -4.21
N ILE A 114 -1.80 -10.39 -5.43
CA ILE A 114 -1.28 -9.05 -5.68
C ILE A 114 -2.45 -8.14 -6.04
N ASP A 115 -2.70 -7.18 -5.16
CA ASP A 115 -3.59 -6.05 -5.39
C ASP A 115 -2.87 -4.99 -6.23
N ALA A 116 -3.37 -4.73 -7.44
CA ALA A 116 -2.81 -3.76 -8.38
C ALA A 116 -3.85 -2.75 -8.90
N LEU A 117 -3.42 -1.55 -9.22
CA LEU A 117 -4.22 -0.47 -9.77
C LEU A 117 -3.59 0.01 -11.07
N CYS A 118 -4.32 -0.16 -12.17
CA CYS A 118 -4.00 0.45 -13.46
C CYS A 118 -4.48 1.91 -13.46
N VAL A 119 -3.54 2.84 -13.56
CA VAL A 119 -3.79 4.28 -13.65
C VAL A 119 -3.56 4.75 -15.08
N ALA A 120 -4.63 5.29 -15.68
CA ALA A 120 -4.67 5.70 -17.08
C ALA A 120 -5.09 7.18 -17.24
N PRO A 121 -4.68 7.83 -18.34
CA PRO A 121 -5.06 9.21 -18.67
C PRO A 121 -6.55 9.33 -19.04
N ARG A 122 -7.04 10.58 -19.11
CA ARG A 122 -8.46 10.92 -19.23
C ARG A 122 -9.20 10.36 -20.45
N HIS A 123 -8.50 10.02 -21.53
CA HIS A 123 -9.10 9.51 -22.77
C HIS A 123 -9.23 7.99 -22.82
N VAL A 124 -8.76 7.28 -21.79
CA VAL A 124 -8.90 5.82 -21.67
C VAL A 124 -10.09 5.53 -20.78
N ASP A 125 -11.13 4.91 -21.34
CA ASP A 125 -12.38 4.66 -20.61
C ASP A 125 -12.34 3.35 -19.82
N ARG A 126 -13.22 3.26 -18.80
CA ARG A 126 -13.39 2.01 -18.04
C ARG A 126 -13.87 0.86 -18.93
N SER A 127 -14.68 1.15 -19.94
CA SER A 127 -15.08 0.17 -20.95
C SER A 127 -13.87 -0.35 -21.73
N ASP A 128 -12.89 0.50 -22.03
CA ASP A 128 -11.66 0.09 -22.73
C ASP A 128 -10.87 -0.92 -21.86
N PHE A 129 -10.83 -0.71 -20.54
CA PHE A 129 -10.20 -1.62 -19.58
C PHE A 129 -10.88 -3.01 -19.56
N PHE A 130 -12.20 -3.07 -19.55
CA PHE A 130 -12.93 -4.35 -19.54
C PHE A 130 -13.10 -5.00 -20.92
N THR A 131 -12.73 -4.31 -22.00
CA THR A 131 -12.76 -4.84 -23.37
C THR A 131 -11.35 -5.04 -23.90
N SER A 132 -10.72 -3.99 -24.44
CA SER A 132 -9.42 -4.06 -25.09
C SER A 132 -8.27 -4.54 -24.18
N PHE A 133 -8.20 -4.09 -22.92
CA PHE A 133 -7.16 -4.58 -22.00
C PHE A 133 -7.42 -6.03 -21.57
N TYR A 134 -8.69 -6.37 -21.33
CA TYR A 134 -9.10 -7.74 -21.04
C TYR A 134 -8.72 -8.70 -22.17
N ASP A 135 -9.01 -8.34 -23.43
CA ASP A 135 -8.64 -9.13 -24.60
C ASP A 135 -7.12 -9.21 -24.77
N LYS A 136 -6.38 -8.13 -24.49
CA LYS A 136 -4.91 -8.15 -24.50
C LYS A 136 -4.35 -9.13 -23.46
N LEU A 137 -4.90 -9.17 -22.24
CA LEU A 137 -4.51 -10.14 -21.22
C LEU A 137 -4.85 -11.58 -21.65
N LYS A 138 -6.01 -11.78 -22.28
CA LYS A 138 -6.48 -13.10 -22.73
C LYS A 138 -5.55 -13.76 -23.76
N LEU A 139 -4.80 -12.97 -24.53
CA LEU A 139 -3.85 -13.44 -25.55
C LEU A 139 -2.47 -13.82 -24.99
N ARG A 140 -2.19 -13.55 -23.71
CA ARG A 140 -0.90 -13.87 -23.10
C ARG A 140 -0.83 -15.32 -22.64
N GLU A 141 0.27 -16.00 -22.94
CA GLU A 141 0.45 -17.41 -22.59
C GLU A 141 0.57 -17.63 -21.08
N GLU A 142 1.02 -16.63 -20.33
CA GLU A 142 1.18 -16.66 -18.88
C GLU A 142 -0.14 -16.54 -18.11
N VAL A 143 -1.20 -16.06 -18.78
CA VAL A 143 -2.49 -15.73 -18.15
C VAL A 143 -3.40 -16.95 -18.10
N ARG A 144 -3.93 -17.23 -16.91
CA ARG A 144 -4.94 -18.25 -16.60
C ARG A 144 -6.06 -17.63 -15.76
N ASP A 145 -7.20 -18.29 -15.70
CA ASP A 145 -8.35 -17.93 -14.83
C ASP A 145 -8.79 -16.45 -14.94
N LEU A 146 -8.66 -15.87 -16.13
CA LEU A 146 -9.03 -14.48 -16.41
C LEU A 146 -10.55 -14.30 -16.27
N ARG A 147 -10.96 -13.41 -15.37
CA ARG A 147 -12.36 -13.07 -15.10
C ARG A 147 -12.52 -11.58 -14.83
N ALA A 148 -13.55 -10.98 -15.38
CA ALA A 148 -13.91 -9.59 -15.12
C ALA A 148 -15.13 -9.52 -14.20
N VAL A 149 -15.10 -8.62 -13.22
CA VAL A 149 -16.23 -8.32 -12.34
C VAL A 149 -16.48 -6.81 -12.37
N GLU A 150 -17.21 -6.36 -13.39
CA GLU A 150 -17.46 -4.94 -13.63
C GLU A 150 -18.49 -4.34 -12.65
N GLU A 151 -19.49 -5.13 -12.25
CA GLU A 151 -20.61 -4.69 -11.40
C GLU A 151 -20.30 -4.73 -9.88
N ALA A 152 -19.05 -5.00 -9.49
CA ALA A 152 -18.65 -4.99 -8.08
C ALA A 152 -18.62 -3.57 -7.50
N PHE A 153 -18.62 -3.47 -6.16
CA PHE A 153 -18.46 -2.18 -5.46
C PHE A 153 -17.20 -1.42 -5.91
N VAL A 154 -16.12 -2.17 -6.18
CA VAL A 154 -14.92 -1.72 -6.89
C VAL A 154 -14.73 -2.65 -8.09
N PRO A 155 -14.91 -2.17 -9.33
CA PRO A 155 -14.73 -3.00 -10.53
C PRO A 155 -13.31 -3.54 -10.65
N VAL A 156 -13.15 -4.83 -11.00
CA VAL A 156 -11.86 -5.54 -10.98
C VAL A 156 -11.74 -6.58 -12.10
N ILE A 157 -10.55 -6.71 -12.68
CA ILE A 157 -10.15 -7.89 -13.46
C ILE A 157 -9.29 -8.77 -12.55
N LYS A 158 -9.68 -10.03 -12.41
CA LYS A 158 -8.90 -11.03 -11.66
C LYS A 158 -8.29 -12.02 -12.64
N LEU A 159 -7.05 -12.41 -12.40
CA LEU A 159 -6.35 -13.40 -13.21
C LEU A 159 -5.32 -14.16 -12.37
N CYS A 160 -4.83 -15.26 -12.92
CA CYS A 160 -3.62 -15.93 -12.48
C CYS A 160 -2.53 -15.71 -13.53
N PHE A 161 -1.42 -15.08 -13.17
CA PHE A 161 -0.30 -14.80 -14.06
C PHE A 161 0.93 -15.57 -13.58
N ASP A 162 1.46 -16.50 -14.37
CA ASP A 162 2.58 -17.38 -13.99
C ASP A 162 2.37 -18.06 -12.60
N GLY A 163 1.13 -18.42 -12.27
CA GLY A 163 0.76 -19.07 -11.00
C GLY A 163 0.45 -18.13 -9.83
N VAL A 164 0.54 -16.80 -10.04
CA VAL A 164 0.23 -15.78 -9.01
C VAL A 164 -1.13 -15.16 -9.26
N GLU A 165 -2.00 -15.15 -8.25
CA GLU A 165 -3.29 -14.46 -8.32
C GLU A 165 -3.10 -12.93 -8.28
N ILE A 166 -3.76 -12.23 -9.19
CA ILE A 166 -3.67 -10.77 -9.35
C ILE A 166 -5.06 -10.18 -9.51
N ASP A 167 -5.35 -9.18 -8.69
CA ASP A 167 -6.55 -8.37 -8.74
C ASP A 167 -6.17 -6.97 -9.30
N ILE A 168 -6.57 -6.68 -10.54
CA ILE A 168 -6.27 -5.40 -11.20
C ILE A 168 -7.51 -4.50 -11.18
N LEU A 169 -7.41 -3.40 -10.43
CA LEU A 169 -8.35 -2.30 -10.43
C LEU A 169 -8.02 -1.28 -11.54
N PHE A 170 -8.98 -0.41 -11.84
CA PHE A 170 -8.81 0.64 -12.84
C PHE A 170 -9.25 2.02 -12.33
N ALA A 171 -8.36 3.01 -12.50
CA ALA A 171 -8.66 4.42 -12.28
C ALA A 171 -8.20 5.27 -13.47
N ARG A 172 -9.15 6.04 -14.00
CA ARG A 172 -8.91 7.08 -15.01
C ARG A 172 -8.76 8.43 -14.31
N LEU A 173 -7.61 9.08 -14.47
CA LEU A 173 -7.36 10.41 -13.91
C LEU A 173 -7.74 11.52 -14.89
N ALA A 174 -8.02 12.71 -14.37
CA ALA A 174 -8.29 13.91 -15.17
C ALA A 174 -7.02 14.54 -15.76
N LEU A 175 -6.03 13.72 -16.13
CA LEU A 175 -4.74 14.12 -16.68
C LEU A 175 -4.65 13.69 -18.14
N GLN A 176 -3.98 14.47 -18.98
CA GLN A 176 -3.73 14.10 -20.37
C GLN A 176 -2.63 13.04 -20.51
N THR A 177 -1.65 13.08 -19.62
CA THR A 177 -0.53 12.13 -19.54
C THR A 177 -0.36 11.68 -18.08
N ILE A 178 0.20 10.50 -17.87
CA ILE A 178 0.50 9.96 -16.54
C ILE A 178 2.01 10.00 -16.31
N PRO A 179 2.51 10.90 -15.43
CA PRO A 179 3.93 11.01 -15.18
C PRO A 179 4.47 9.86 -14.31
N GLU A 180 5.75 9.54 -14.47
CA GLU A 180 6.41 8.43 -13.73
C GLU A 180 6.58 8.73 -12.23
N ASP A 181 6.64 10.00 -11.85
CA ASP A 181 6.72 10.48 -10.46
C ASP A 181 5.34 10.82 -9.86
N LEU A 182 4.25 10.40 -10.51
CA LEU A 182 2.89 10.64 -10.02
C LEU A 182 2.70 10.11 -8.59
N ASP A 183 2.36 11.02 -7.67
CA ASP A 183 1.98 10.71 -6.30
C ASP A 183 0.45 10.69 -6.16
N LEU A 184 -0.11 9.50 -5.94
CA LEU A 184 -1.56 9.31 -5.83
C LEU A 184 -2.16 9.93 -4.56
N ARG A 185 -1.34 10.39 -3.60
CA ARG A 185 -1.81 11.01 -2.35
C ARG A 185 -2.34 12.44 -2.55
N ASP A 186 -2.01 13.11 -3.64
CA ASP A 186 -2.55 14.44 -3.92
C ASP A 186 -4.09 14.40 -4.08
N ASP A 187 -4.80 15.06 -3.15
CA ASP A 187 -6.26 15.18 -3.15
C ASP A 187 -6.80 15.87 -4.41
N SER A 188 -5.97 16.67 -5.09
CA SER A 188 -6.34 17.33 -6.34
C SER A 188 -6.72 16.32 -7.43
N LEU A 189 -6.13 15.11 -7.40
CA LEU A 189 -6.39 14.03 -8.34
C LEU A 189 -7.82 13.48 -8.23
N LEU A 190 -8.48 13.66 -7.08
CA LEU A 190 -9.82 13.14 -6.83
C LEU A 190 -10.94 14.05 -7.37
N LYS A 191 -10.60 15.28 -7.81
CA LYS A 191 -11.58 16.26 -8.28
C LYS A 191 -12.28 15.77 -9.55
N ASN A 192 -13.61 15.80 -9.54
CA ASN A 192 -14.47 15.44 -10.68
C ASN A 192 -14.27 14.02 -11.22
N LEU A 193 -13.79 13.09 -10.38
CA LEU A 193 -13.70 11.68 -10.75
C LEU A 193 -15.02 10.95 -10.50
N ASP A 194 -15.28 9.94 -11.33
CA ASP A 194 -16.35 8.95 -11.07
C ASP A 194 -16.08 8.24 -9.75
N ILE A 195 -17.14 7.97 -8.97
CA ILE A 195 -17.03 7.37 -7.64
C ILE A 195 -16.29 6.02 -7.65
N ARG A 196 -16.38 5.25 -8.75
CA ARG A 196 -15.66 3.98 -8.90
C ARG A 196 -14.15 4.23 -9.02
N CYS A 197 -13.72 5.29 -9.70
CA CYS A 197 -12.30 5.67 -9.75
C CYS A 197 -11.79 6.08 -8.36
N ILE A 198 -12.57 6.86 -7.61
CA ILE A 198 -12.21 7.25 -6.23
C ILE A 198 -12.02 6.02 -5.34
N ARG A 199 -12.97 5.07 -5.40
CA ARG A 199 -12.88 3.81 -4.66
C ARG A 199 -11.65 2.98 -5.06
N SER A 200 -11.31 2.91 -6.35
CA SER A 200 -10.12 2.21 -6.82
C SER A 200 -8.82 2.87 -6.36
N LEU A 201 -8.76 4.21 -6.34
CA LEU A 201 -7.59 4.97 -5.88
C LEU A 201 -7.35 4.84 -4.37
N ASN A 202 -8.42 4.68 -3.58
CA ASN A 202 -8.32 4.61 -2.12
C ASN A 202 -7.42 3.47 -1.63
N GLY A 203 -7.37 2.33 -2.33
CA GLY A 203 -6.49 1.21 -1.96
C GLY A 203 -5.02 1.63 -1.91
N CYS A 204 -4.53 2.24 -2.98
CA CYS A 204 -3.16 2.77 -3.06
C CYS A 204 -2.92 3.89 -2.05
N ARG A 205 -3.83 4.87 -2.00
CA ARG A 205 -3.71 6.03 -1.12
C ARG A 205 -3.61 5.64 0.35
N VAL A 206 -4.51 4.80 0.85
CA VAL A 206 -4.50 4.33 2.24
C VAL A 206 -3.22 3.56 2.55
N THR A 207 -2.77 2.71 1.62
CA THR A 207 -1.56 1.90 1.81
C THR A 207 -0.32 2.78 1.92
N ASP A 208 -0.16 3.75 1.02
CA ASP A 208 0.99 4.65 1.05
C ASP A 208 0.91 5.61 2.25
N GLU A 209 -0.26 6.10 2.64
CA GLU A 209 -0.44 6.91 3.85
C GLU A 209 0.02 6.15 5.11
N ILE A 210 -0.39 4.88 5.28
CA ILE A 210 0.04 4.03 6.40
C ILE A 210 1.57 3.98 6.47
N LEU A 211 2.25 3.76 5.35
CA LEU A 211 3.72 3.66 5.30
C LEU A 211 4.42 4.99 5.64
N HIS A 212 3.79 6.13 5.34
CA HIS A 212 4.33 7.45 5.70
C HIS A 212 4.04 7.87 7.15
N LEU A 213 3.01 7.27 7.75
CA LEU A 213 2.52 7.60 9.09
C LEU A 213 3.12 6.72 10.20
N VAL A 214 3.95 5.73 9.86
CA VAL A 214 4.68 4.92 10.83
C VAL A 214 6.12 5.42 11.01
N PRO A 215 6.64 5.43 12.24
CA PRO A 215 8.01 5.90 12.53
C PRO A 215 9.10 4.94 12.02
N ASP A 216 8.80 3.64 12.01
CA ASP A 216 9.70 2.57 11.57
C ASP A 216 8.90 1.51 10.80
N ILE A 217 9.19 1.39 9.49
CA ILE A 217 8.46 0.52 8.58
C ILE A 217 8.74 -0.96 8.86
N ASP A 218 9.96 -1.32 9.26
CA ASP A 218 10.34 -2.72 9.45
C ASP A 218 9.74 -3.29 10.74
N ASN A 219 9.77 -2.49 11.82
CA ASN A 219 9.08 -2.81 13.06
C ASN A 219 7.57 -2.87 12.87
N PHE A 220 6.99 -1.97 12.07
CA PHE A 220 5.58 -2.04 11.67
C PHE A 220 5.26 -3.34 10.92
N ARG A 221 6.03 -3.70 9.89
CA ARG A 221 5.83 -4.91 9.08
C ARG A 221 5.87 -6.18 9.91
N LEU A 222 6.89 -6.33 10.76
CA LEU A 222 7.03 -7.52 11.59
C LEU A 222 5.88 -7.64 12.61
N THR A 223 5.48 -6.51 13.22
CA THR A 223 4.32 -6.47 14.13
C THR A 223 3.04 -6.85 13.39
N LEU A 224 2.81 -6.30 12.20
CA LEU A 224 1.62 -6.58 11.40
C LEU A 224 1.56 -8.04 10.94
N ARG A 225 2.69 -8.66 10.58
CA ARG A 225 2.75 -10.11 10.29
C ARG A 225 2.28 -10.93 11.50
N ALA A 226 2.76 -10.60 12.70
CA ALA A 226 2.35 -11.28 13.93
C ALA A 226 0.85 -11.11 14.24
N ILE A 227 0.33 -9.88 14.14
CA ILE A 227 -1.09 -9.58 14.42
C ILE A 227 -2.01 -10.24 13.39
N LYS A 228 -1.65 -10.24 12.10
CA LYS A 228 -2.43 -10.93 11.06
C LYS A 228 -2.51 -12.43 11.30
N LEU A 229 -1.39 -13.07 11.65
CA LEU A 229 -1.38 -14.50 11.99
C LEU A 229 -2.24 -14.76 13.22
N TRP A 230 -2.05 -13.98 14.28
CA TRP A 230 -2.84 -14.09 15.51
C TRP A 230 -4.35 -13.98 15.23
N ALA A 231 -4.78 -12.95 14.48
CA ALA A 231 -6.18 -12.72 14.16
C ALA A 231 -6.80 -13.86 13.33
N LYS A 232 -6.04 -14.43 12.39
CA LYS A 232 -6.45 -15.61 11.63
C LYS A 232 -6.59 -16.84 12.53
N CYS A 233 -5.61 -17.12 13.39
CA CYS A 233 -5.66 -18.25 14.33
C CYS A 233 -6.79 -18.14 15.36
N HIS A 234 -7.25 -16.91 15.65
CA HIS A 234 -8.36 -16.66 16.58
C HIS A 234 -9.70 -16.41 15.89
N ASN A 235 -9.80 -16.67 14.57
CA ASN A 235 -11.03 -16.57 13.78
C ASN A 235 -11.72 -15.20 13.77
N ILE A 236 -10.93 -14.12 13.86
CA ILE A 236 -11.42 -12.72 13.88
C ILE A 236 -10.85 -11.90 12.71
N TYR A 237 -10.49 -12.57 11.61
CA TYR A 237 -9.99 -11.95 10.39
C TYR A 237 -10.98 -12.18 9.24
N SER A 238 -11.96 -11.30 9.07
CA SER A 238 -12.90 -11.33 7.92
C SER A 238 -13.79 -10.09 7.86
N ASN A 239 -13.56 -9.20 6.89
CA ASN A 239 -14.43 -8.03 6.68
C ASN A 239 -15.86 -8.42 6.26
N ILE A 240 -16.00 -9.50 5.47
CA ILE A 240 -17.30 -9.98 4.97
C ILE A 240 -18.19 -10.45 6.13
N LEU A 241 -17.60 -11.01 7.18
CA LEU A 241 -18.31 -11.49 8.37
C LEU A 241 -18.44 -10.42 9.47
N GLY A 242 -18.09 -9.15 9.17
CA GLY A 242 -18.17 -8.05 10.14
C GLY A 242 -16.99 -7.94 11.11
N PHE A 243 -15.94 -8.75 10.94
CA PHE A 243 -14.67 -8.60 11.67
C PHE A 243 -13.71 -7.66 10.92
N LEU A 244 -12.53 -7.45 11.48
CA LEU A 244 -11.50 -6.59 10.90
C LEU A 244 -10.85 -7.25 9.68
N GLY A 245 -10.73 -6.48 8.59
CA GLY A 245 -9.98 -6.86 7.39
C GLY A 245 -8.50 -6.45 7.46
N GLY A 246 -7.73 -6.77 6.42
CA GLY A 246 -6.29 -6.52 6.39
C GLY A 246 -5.88 -5.05 6.58
N VAL A 247 -6.59 -4.13 5.94
CA VAL A 247 -6.34 -2.69 6.08
C VAL A 247 -6.67 -2.21 7.50
N SER A 248 -7.78 -2.68 8.08
CA SER A 248 -8.16 -2.35 9.46
C SER A 248 -7.09 -2.79 10.47
N TRP A 249 -6.58 -4.03 10.35
CA TRP A 249 -5.45 -4.48 11.18
C TRP A 249 -4.19 -3.65 10.96
N ALA A 250 -3.89 -3.27 9.71
CA ALA A 250 -2.74 -2.42 9.40
C ALA A 250 -2.85 -1.04 10.08
N MET A 251 -4.03 -0.42 10.09
CA MET A 251 -4.26 0.87 10.77
C MET A 251 -4.10 0.75 12.29
N LEU A 252 -4.66 -0.28 12.92
CA LEU A 252 -4.52 -0.51 14.36
C LEU A 252 -3.04 -0.72 14.75
N VAL A 253 -2.29 -1.49 13.96
CA VAL A 253 -0.85 -1.69 14.17
C VAL A 253 -0.08 -0.38 13.96
N ALA A 254 -0.37 0.36 12.89
CA ALA A 254 0.27 1.65 12.63
C ALA A 254 0.04 2.64 13.79
N ARG A 255 -1.19 2.68 14.34
CA ARG A 255 -1.52 3.49 15.51
C ARG A 255 -0.69 3.09 16.74
N THR A 256 -0.47 1.79 16.96
CA THR A 256 0.41 1.32 18.02
C THR A 256 1.85 1.78 17.81
N CYS A 257 2.37 1.70 16.57
CA CYS A 257 3.71 2.19 16.24
C CYS A 257 3.85 3.70 16.50
N GLN A 258 2.84 4.51 16.19
CA GLN A 258 2.84 5.95 16.48
C GLN A 258 2.94 6.25 17.99
N LEU A 259 2.27 5.44 18.82
CA LEU A 259 2.26 5.62 20.27
C LEU A 259 3.57 5.17 20.93
N TYR A 260 4.35 4.30 20.27
CA TYR A 260 5.61 3.73 20.75
C TYR A 260 6.69 3.75 19.66
N PRO A 261 7.15 4.94 19.23
CA PRO A 261 7.91 5.11 17.99
C PRO A 261 9.29 4.45 17.99
N ASN A 262 9.87 4.24 19.17
CA ASN A 262 11.20 3.63 19.31
C ASN A 262 11.14 2.15 19.69
N ALA A 263 9.95 1.54 19.79
CA ALA A 263 9.80 0.17 20.25
C ALA A 263 9.99 -0.87 19.13
N VAL A 264 10.58 -2.02 19.49
CA VAL A 264 10.71 -3.18 18.59
C VAL A 264 9.45 -4.03 18.54
N ALA A 265 9.32 -4.86 17.51
CA ALA A 265 8.12 -5.66 17.24
C ALA A 265 7.60 -6.48 18.43
N SER A 266 8.47 -7.11 19.24
CA SER A 266 8.02 -7.86 20.43
C SER A 266 7.26 -6.98 21.44
N THR A 267 7.75 -5.76 21.66
CA THR A 267 7.09 -4.79 22.53
C THR A 267 5.85 -4.22 21.86
N LEU A 268 5.90 -3.93 20.57
CA LEU A 268 4.74 -3.43 19.82
C LEU A 268 3.57 -4.42 19.83
N VAL A 269 3.80 -5.73 19.65
CA VAL A 269 2.76 -6.75 19.77
C VAL A 269 2.12 -6.75 21.17
N ARG A 270 2.93 -6.66 22.24
CA ARG A 270 2.41 -6.56 23.60
C ARG A 270 1.59 -5.27 23.81
N LYS A 271 2.10 -4.15 23.30
CA LYS A 271 1.45 -2.83 23.44
C LYS A 271 0.18 -2.72 22.61
N PHE A 272 0.12 -3.39 21.47
CA PHE A 272 -1.08 -3.49 20.64
C PHE A 272 -2.26 -4.01 21.47
N PHE A 273 -2.08 -5.16 22.12
CA PHE A 273 -3.14 -5.74 22.95
C PHE A 273 -3.51 -4.84 24.12
N LEU A 274 -2.53 -4.28 24.83
CA LEU A 274 -2.79 -3.35 25.94
C LEU A 274 -3.63 -2.15 25.50
N VAL A 275 -3.24 -1.49 24.40
CA VAL A 275 -3.93 -0.30 23.90
C VAL A 275 -5.37 -0.62 23.49
N PHE A 276 -5.58 -1.70 22.73
CA PHE A 276 -6.91 -2.00 22.19
C PHE A 276 -7.82 -2.78 23.13
N SER A 277 -7.29 -3.41 24.18
CA SER A 277 -8.10 -3.98 25.26
C SER A 277 -8.67 -2.92 26.20
N GLU A 278 -7.97 -1.79 26.36
CA GLU A 278 -8.38 -0.65 27.20
C GLU A 278 -8.99 0.49 26.39
N TRP A 279 -9.18 0.30 25.08
CA TRP A 279 -9.71 1.33 24.20
C TRP A 279 -11.19 1.60 24.49
N GLU A 280 -11.53 2.87 24.71
CA GLU A 280 -12.90 3.32 24.97
C GLU A 280 -13.72 3.37 23.68
N TRP A 281 -14.14 2.21 23.16
CA TRP A 281 -15.06 2.15 22.02
C TRP A 281 -16.39 2.88 22.34
N PRO A 282 -16.96 3.67 21.42
CA PRO A 282 -16.68 3.75 19.98
C PRO A 282 -15.75 4.91 19.57
N ASN A 283 -14.86 5.40 20.45
CA ASN A 283 -13.91 6.45 20.07
C ASN A 283 -13.06 5.98 18.89
N PRO A 284 -12.86 6.80 17.85
CA PRO A 284 -12.16 6.37 16.65
C PRO A 284 -10.64 6.32 16.88
N ASP A 285 -9.98 5.32 16.31
CA ASP A 285 -8.53 5.08 16.38
C ASP A 285 -7.70 6.08 15.56
N CYS A 286 -8.34 6.72 14.57
CA CYS A 286 -7.86 7.85 13.76
C CYS A 286 -8.97 8.92 13.62
N ARG A 287 -8.64 10.21 13.39
CA ARG A 287 -9.67 11.18 12.95
C ARG A 287 -10.04 10.90 11.48
N PRO A 288 -11.30 11.12 11.05
CA PRO A 288 -11.70 11.06 9.65
C PRO A 288 -10.96 12.07 8.78
#